data_AF-A0A8C6M6M2-F1
#
_entry.id   AF-A0A8C6M6M2-F1
#
_cell.length_a   1.000
_cell.length_b   1.000
_cell.length_c   1.000
_cell.angle_alpha   90.00
_cell.angle_beta   90.00
_cell.angle_gamma   90.00
#
_symmetry.space_group_name_H-M   'P 1'
#
loop_
_entity.id
_entity.type
_entity.pdbx_description
1 polymer ?
#
loop_
_entity_poly.entity_id
_entity_poly.type
_entity_poly.pdbx_seq_one_letter_code
_entity_poly.pdbx_strand_id
1 'polypeptide(L)'
;MMLILVLVALIAGGLITFLLQRSGDQVLKTEDGWWGAGDHCETQEDVTIWPFEVTTSDEELEDLYRRIDQTRPVLSLENSQFHYGFNSHYLKKVVSYWRHDFDWRRQVTRLNQYPHFKTRIEGGSINRFTTVPAYLYTDGWHSSYRKYSTIKTASKHASASGT
;
A
#
# COMPACT_ATOMS: atom_id res chain seq x y z
N MET A 1 14.08 -53.40 -36.99
CA MET A 1 13.73 -52.04 -37.48
C MET A 1 12.40 -51.54 -36.90
N MET A 2 11.30 -52.30 -37.01
CA MET A 2 9.97 -51.89 -36.52
C MET A 2 9.88 -51.69 -34.99
N LEU A 3 10.60 -52.52 -34.21
CA LEU A 3 10.55 -52.50 -32.74
C LEU A 3 11.27 -51.27 -32.14
N ILE A 4 12.30 -50.76 -32.82
CA ILE A 4 13.04 -49.56 -32.39
C ILE A 4 12.19 -48.30 -32.60
N LEU A 5 11.43 -48.23 -33.69
CA LEU A 5 10.55 -47.09 -33.98
C LEU A 5 9.40 -46.97 -32.97
N VAL A 6 8.85 -48.10 -32.52
CA VAL A 6 7.81 -48.11 -31.47
C VAL A 6 8.37 -47.60 -30.14
N LEU A 7 9.58 -48.02 -29.75
CA LEU A 7 10.24 -47.56 -28.53
C LEU A 7 10.52 -46.05 -28.54
N VAL A 8 11.00 -45.51 -29.66
CA VAL A 8 11.26 -44.07 -29.81
C VAL A 8 9.96 -43.26 -29.74
N ALA A 9 8.88 -43.74 -30.36
CA ALA A 9 7.58 -43.09 -30.30
C ALA A 9 6.99 -43.05 -28.87
N LEU A 10 7.18 -44.13 -28.09
CA LEU A 10 6.75 -44.17 -26.69
C LEU A 10 7.56 -43.23 -25.80
N ILE A 11 8.88 -43.14 -26.01
CA ILE A 11 9.75 -42.22 -25.26
C ILE A 11 9.44 -40.77 -25.63
N ALA A 12 9.30 -40.46 -26.91
CA ALA A 12 8.95 -39.12 -27.37
C ALA A 12 7.55 -38.71 -26.90
N GLY A 13 6.57 -39.62 -26.98
CA GLY A 13 5.22 -39.41 -26.45
C GLY A 13 5.23 -39.16 -24.94
N GLY A 14 5.98 -39.97 -24.19
CA GLY A 14 6.18 -39.82 -22.75
C GLY A 14 6.91 -38.52 -22.37
N LEU A 15 7.89 -38.10 -23.16
CA LEU A 15 8.61 -36.85 -22.95
C LEU A 15 7.72 -35.64 -23.26
N ILE A 16 6.91 -35.69 -24.32
CA ILE A 16 5.95 -34.64 -24.66
C ILE A 16 4.88 -34.53 -23.58
N THR A 17 4.30 -35.64 -23.11
CA THR A 17 3.31 -35.60 -22.03
C THR A 17 3.93 -35.14 -20.72
N PHE A 18 5.15 -35.55 -20.40
CA PHE A 18 5.88 -35.08 -19.22
C PHE A 18 6.19 -33.58 -19.28
N LEU A 19 6.62 -33.07 -20.44
CA LEU A 19 6.87 -31.64 -20.64
C LEU A 19 5.58 -30.81 -20.59
N LEU A 20 4.47 -31.34 -21.09
CA LEU A 20 3.16 -30.69 -20.98
C LEU A 20 2.63 -30.70 -19.53
N GLN A 21 2.79 -31.81 -18.79
CA GLN A 21 2.38 -31.93 -17.39
C GLN A 21 3.24 -31.13 -16.41
N ARG A 22 4.50 -30.81 -16.76
CA ARG A 22 5.39 -30.00 -15.92
C ARG A 22 4.90 -28.55 -15.76
N SER A 23 3.98 -28.08 -16.61
CA SER A 23 3.38 -26.74 -16.55
C SER A 23 2.22 -26.60 -15.55
N GLY A 24 2.11 -27.51 -14.58
CA GLY A 24 1.15 -27.36 -13.49
C GLY A 24 1.49 -26.12 -12.67
N ASP A 25 0.76 -25.03 -12.93
CA ASP A 25 0.79 -23.80 -12.14
C ASP A 25 0.73 -24.18 -10.66
N GLN A 26 1.77 -23.78 -9.93
CA GLN A 26 1.74 -23.84 -8.48
C GLN A 26 0.76 -22.77 -8.02
N VAL A 27 -0.53 -23.07 -8.03
CA VAL A 27 -1.51 -22.30 -7.26
C VAL A 27 -1.11 -22.52 -5.82
N LEU A 28 -0.44 -21.52 -5.24
CA LEU A 28 -0.09 -21.52 -3.83
C LEU A 28 -1.36 -21.82 -3.05
N LYS A 29 -1.37 -22.93 -2.32
CA LYS A 29 -2.43 -23.22 -1.35
C LYS A 29 -2.27 -22.23 -0.21
N THR A 30 -2.85 -21.05 -0.36
CA THR A 30 -3.08 -20.14 0.78
C THR A 30 -4.16 -20.79 1.63
N GLU A 31 -3.80 -21.13 2.87
CA GLU A 31 -4.80 -21.40 3.90
C GLU A 31 -5.47 -20.07 4.24
N ASP A 32 -6.79 -20.08 4.43
CA ASP A 32 -7.54 -18.90 4.88
C ASP A 32 -7.03 -18.53 6.27
N GLY A 33 -6.31 -17.40 6.38
CA GLY A 33 -5.61 -17.03 7.60
C GLY A 33 -6.43 -16.03 8.38
N TRP A 34 -7.04 -16.38 9.51
CA TRP A 34 -7.78 -15.41 10.32
C TRP A 34 -6.84 -14.45 11.07
N TRP A 35 -6.95 -13.15 10.79
CA TRP A 35 -6.16 -12.07 11.41
C TRP A 35 -6.99 -11.13 12.29
N GLY A 36 -8.28 -11.45 12.48
CA GLY A 36 -9.18 -10.70 13.35
C GLY A 36 -8.98 -11.01 14.83
N ALA A 37 -9.61 -10.21 15.69
CA ALA A 37 -9.65 -10.50 17.12
C ALA A 37 -10.62 -11.67 17.39
N GLY A 38 -10.20 -12.64 18.21
CA GLY A 38 -10.99 -13.81 18.61
C GLY A 38 -10.82 -15.01 17.66
N ASP A 39 -11.46 -16.14 17.99
CA ASP A 39 -11.50 -17.32 17.13
C ASP A 39 -12.33 -17.04 15.87
N HIS A 40 -11.96 -17.67 14.74
CA HIS A 40 -12.74 -17.60 13.51
C HIS A 40 -14.16 -18.09 13.78
N CYS A 41 -15.11 -17.16 13.91
CA CYS A 41 -16.52 -17.52 13.98
C CYS A 41 -16.89 -18.18 12.65
N GLU A 42 -17.44 -19.39 12.67
CA GLU A 42 -17.93 -20.10 11.47
C GLU A 42 -19.07 -19.36 10.74
N THR A 43 -19.42 -18.15 11.19
CA THR A 43 -20.37 -17.27 10.51
C THR A 43 -19.70 -16.56 9.34
N GLN A 44 -20.41 -16.55 8.20
CA GLN A 44 -19.97 -15.96 6.95
C GLN A 44 -19.45 -14.52 7.14
N GLU A 45 -18.23 -14.25 6.66
CA GLU A 45 -17.62 -12.92 6.76
C GLU A 45 -18.45 -11.85 6.04
N ASP A 46 -18.50 -10.66 6.65
CA ASP A 46 -19.09 -9.49 6.01
C ASP A 46 -18.15 -8.91 4.96
N VAL A 47 -18.36 -9.30 3.70
CA VAL A 47 -17.61 -8.83 2.52
C VAL A 47 -18.12 -7.49 1.97
N THR A 48 -18.98 -6.78 2.72
CA THR A 48 -19.54 -5.50 2.28
C THR A 48 -18.46 -4.42 2.18
N ILE A 49 -18.53 -3.64 1.12
CA ILE A 49 -17.64 -2.50 0.87
C ILE A 49 -18.32 -1.23 1.37
N TRP A 50 -17.72 -0.58 2.35
CA TRP A 50 -18.22 0.63 2.99
C TRP A 50 -17.46 1.86 2.49
N PRO A 51 -18.14 2.98 2.15
CA PRO A 51 -17.44 4.24 1.92
C PRO A 51 -16.72 4.68 3.21
N PHE A 52 -15.55 5.30 3.05
CA PHE A 52 -14.76 5.80 4.16
C PHE A 52 -14.36 7.26 3.90
N GLU A 53 -14.37 8.05 4.96
CA GLU A 53 -13.91 9.43 4.95
C GLU A 53 -12.82 9.59 6.01
N VAL A 54 -11.71 10.24 5.62
CA VAL A 54 -10.65 10.57 6.58
C VAL A 54 -11.09 11.80 7.35
N THR A 55 -11.27 11.67 8.65
CA THR A 55 -11.59 12.79 9.54
C THR A 55 -10.44 13.02 10.51
N THR A 56 -10.33 14.24 11.03
CA THR A 56 -9.40 14.58 12.11
C THR A 56 -10.09 15.55 13.04
N SER A 57 -10.07 15.27 14.35
CA SER A 57 -10.68 16.13 15.36
C SER A 57 -9.74 17.27 15.77
N ASP A 58 -10.31 18.31 16.36
CA ASP A 58 -9.53 19.42 16.90
C ASP A 58 -8.64 18.95 18.06
N GLU A 59 -9.13 18.01 18.88
CA GLU A 59 -8.38 17.38 19.97
C GLU A 59 -7.14 16.64 19.45
N GLU A 60 -7.25 15.90 18.35
CA GLU A 60 -6.11 15.21 17.73
C GLU A 60 -5.05 16.20 17.22
N LEU A 61 -5.47 17.33 16.65
CA LEU A 61 -4.56 18.38 16.19
C LEU A 61 -3.90 19.12 17.37
N GLU A 62 -4.65 19.39 18.43
CA GLU A 62 -4.11 19.97 19.66
C GLU A 62 -3.10 19.04 20.32
N ASP A 63 -3.39 17.74 20.40
CA ASP A 63 -2.47 16.72 20.90
C ASP A 63 -1.18 16.69 20.07
N LEU A 64 -1.30 16.74 18.74
CA LEU A 64 -0.18 16.82 17.82
C LEU A 64 0.69 18.06 18.09
N TYR A 65 0.09 19.25 18.17
CA TYR A 65 0.83 20.49 18.43
C TYR A 65 1.50 20.47 19.79
N ARG A 66 0.82 19.98 20.82
CA ARG A 66 1.38 19.81 22.16
C ARG A 66 2.61 18.90 22.15
N ARG A 67 2.58 17.79 21.41
CA ARG A 67 3.74 16.87 21.28
C ARG A 67 4.89 17.51 20.52
N ILE A 68 4.58 18.27 19.47
CA ILE A 68 5.59 19.02 18.71
C ILE A 68 6.28 20.04 19.63
N ASP A 69 5.52 20.80 20.42
CA ASP A 69 6.04 21.81 21.35
C ASP A 69 6.90 21.19 22.48
N GLN A 70 6.66 19.92 22.82
CA GLN A 70 7.42 19.16 23.82
C GLN A 70 8.66 18.44 23.25
N THR A 71 8.99 18.65 21.96
CA THR A 71 10.13 17.99 21.31
C THR A 71 11.45 18.40 21.95
N ARG A 72 12.24 17.43 22.39
CA ARG A 72 13.57 17.67 22.95
C ARG A 72 14.60 17.91 21.84
N PRO A 73 15.38 19.01 21.88
CA PRO A 73 16.39 19.26 20.87
C PRO A 73 17.55 18.27 20.98
N VAL A 74 18.02 17.79 19.82
CA VAL A 74 19.20 16.93 19.69
C VAL A 74 20.30 17.68 18.94
N LEU A 75 21.56 17.41 19.26
CA LEU A 75 22.72 17.98 18.59
C LEU A 75 23.28 17.00 17.54
N SER A 76 23.61 17.52 16.36
CA SER A 76 24.34 16.79 15.33
C SER A 76 25.78 17.28 15.27
N LEU A 77 26.67 16.42 14.77
CA LEU A 77 28.07 16.78 14.52
C LEU A 77 28.16 17.93 13.50
N GLU A 78 29.12 18.82 13.69
CA GLU A 78 29.37 19.92 12.76
C GLU A 78 29.67 19.39 11.36
N ASN A 79 29.13 20.06 10.34
CA ASN A 79 29.32 19.72 8.92
C ASN A 79 28.95 18.27 8.51
N SER A 80 28.24 17.53 9.36
CA SER A 80 27.86 16.12 9.10
C SER A 80 26.77 15.94 8.04
N GLN A 81 26.07 17.02 7.67
CA GLN A 81 24.93 16.99 6.76
C GLN A 81 23.99 15.83 7.13
N PHE A 82 23.70 14.91 6.20
CA PHE A 82 22.87 13.71 6.41
C PHE A 82 23.67 12.40 6.48
N HIS A 83 25.00 12.46 6.58
CA HIS A 83 25.85 11.25 6.52
C HIS A 83 25.66 10.30 7.73
N TYR A 84 25.15 10.81 8.84
CA TYR A 84 24.90 10.04 10.07
C TYR A 84 23.40 9.99 10.42
N GLY A 85 22.57 9.98 9.38
CA GLY A 85 21.11 10.05 9.53
C GLY A 85 20.60 11.49 9.49
N PHE A 86 19.43 11.72 10.08
CA PHE A 86 18.73 12.98 9.92
C PHE A 86 19.44 14.12 10.67
N ASN A 87 19.78 15.19 9.95
CA ASN A 87 20.46 16.34 10.54
C ASN A 87 19.56 17.09 11.53
N SER A 88 20.03 17.34 12.75
CA SER A 88 19.21 17.96 13.79
C SER A 88 18.90 19.44 13.54
N HIS A 89 19.79 20.18 12.87
CA HIS A 89 19.53 21.55 12.46
C HIS A 89 18.43 21.60 11.38
N TYR A 90 18.44 20.65 10.45
CA TYR A 90 17.36 20.51 9.48
C TYR A 90 16.05 20.04 10.14
N LEU A 91 16.12 19.12 11.13
CA LEU A 91 14.95 18.67 11.88
C LEU A 91 14.22 19.81 12.58
N LYS A 92 14.94 20.76 13.17
CA LYS A 92 14.35 21.97 13.76
C LYS A 92 13.49 22.73 12.75
N LYS A 93 13.94 22.85 11.50
CA LYS A 93 13.17 23.51 10.43
C LYS A 93 11.89 22.73 10.11
N VAL A 94 11.97 21.40 10.01
CA VAL A 94 10.81 20.54 9.74
C VAL A 94 9.77 20.64 10.86
N VAL A 95 10.22 20.54 12.11
CA VAL A 95 9.35 20.66 13.30
C VAL A 95 8.69 22.03 13.35
N SER A 96 9.45 23.10 13.11
CA SER A 96 8.91 24.47 13.02
C SER A 96 7.84 24.59 11.93
N TYR A 97 8.12 24.07 10.73
CA TYR A 97 7.18 24.10 9.62
C TYR A 97 5.88 23.35 9.94
N TRP A 98 5.97 22.15 10.52
CA TRP A 98 4.78 21.38 10.93
C TRP A 98 3.96 22.07 12.02
N ARG A 99 4.61 22.84 12.89
CA ARG A 99 3.96 23.53 13.99
C ARG A 99 3.23 24.80 13.57
N HIS A 100 3.80 25.53 12.62
CA HIS A 100 3.39 26.91 12.33
C HIS A 100 2.83 27.12 10.92
N ASP A 101 3.34 26.38 9.93
CA ASP A 101 3.08 26.67 8.52
C ASP A 101 2.26 25.56 7.83
N PHE A 102 2.26 24.35 8.38
CA PHE A 102 1.59 23.21 7.78
C PHE A 102 0.10 23.16 8.12
N ASP A 103 -0.74 23.38 7.11
CA ASP A 103 -2.19 23.27 7.22
C ASP A 103 -2.65 21.81 7.13
N TRP A 104 -2.82 21.17 8.29
CA TRP A 104 -3.30 19.80 8.43
C TRP A 104 -4.70 19.60 7.86
N ARG A 105 -5.64 20.54 8.10
CA ARG A 105 -7.02 20.42 7.64
C ARG A 105 -7.09 20.44 6.11
N ARG A 106 -6.33 21.31 5.47
CA ARG A 106 -6.21 21.35 4.00
C ARG A 106 -5.69 20.02 3.44
N GLN A 107 -4.80 19.33 4.14
CA GLN A 107 -4.34 18.01 3.69
C GLN A 107 -5.44 16.95 3.78
N VAL A 108 -6.23 16.94 4.87
CA VAL A 108 -7.37 16.02 5.01
C VAL A 108 -8.39 16.25 3.90
N THR A 109 -8.75 17.52 3.62
CA THR A 109 -9.61 17.86 2.49
C THR A 109 -9.05 17.35 1.17
N ARG A 110 -7.73 17.48 0.95
CA ARG A 110 -7.08 16.97 -0.25
C ARG A 110 -7.10 15.44 -0.34
N LEU A 111 -6.97 14.74 0.79
CA LEU A 111 -7.07 13.28 0.84
C LEU A 111 -8.47 12.81 0.47
N ASN A 112 -9.51 13.48 0.97
CA ASN A 112 -10.92 13.15 0.70
C ASN A 112 -11.39 13.55 -0.71
N GLN A 113 -10.56 14.17 -1.55
CA GLN A 113 -10.87 14.37 -2.98
C GLN A 113 -11.01 13.05 -3.76
N TYR A 114 -10.50 11.96 -3.19
CA TYR A 114 -10.56 10.64 -3.79
C TYR A 114 -11.49 9.74 -2.97
N PRO A 115 -12.28 8.85 -3.61
CA PRO A 115 -13.10 7.88 -2.90
C PRO A 115 -12.24 6.89 -2.12
N HIS A 116 -12.50 6.77 -0.82
CA HIS A 116 -11.94 5.73 0.05
C HIS A 116 -13.02 4.71 0.40
N PHE A 117 -12.60 3.47 0.58
CA PHE A 117 -13.49 2.38 0.94
C PHE A 117 -12.83 1.49 1.99
N LYS A 118 -13.64 0.88 2.86
CA LYS A 118 -13.22 -0.14 3.80
C LYS A 118 -13.96 -1.44 3.53
N THR A 119 -13.27 -2.56 3.69
CA THR A 119 -13.86 -3.89 3.62
C THR A 119 -13.22 -4.76 4.69
N ARG A 120 -13.91 -5.82 5.11
CA ARG A 120 -13.31 -6.87 5.95
C ARG A 120 -12.76 -7.97 5.06
N ILE A 121 -11.58 -8.46 5.41
CA ILE A 121 -10.92 -9.61 4.79
C ILE A 121 -10.28 -10.39 5.94
N GLU A 122 -10.68 -11.65 6.13
CA GLU A 122 -10.06 -12.57 7.10
C GLU A 122 -10.04 -12.00 8.53
N GLY A 123 -11.16 -11.43 8.97
CA GLY A 123 -11.29 -10.76 10.27
C GLY A 123 -10.59 -9.40 10.42
N GLY A 124 -9.77 -8.98 9.44
CA GLY A 124 -9.08 -7.69 9.41
C GLY A 124 -9.86 -6.60 8.65
N SER A 125 -9.86 -5.36 9.16
CA SER A 125 -10.43 -4.22 8.44
C SER A 125 -9.36 -3.55 7.56
N ILE A 126 -9.55 -3.61 6.24
CA ILE A 126 -8.59 -3.06 5.27
C ILE A 126 -9.18 -1.82 4.59
N ASN A 127 -8.39 -0.74 4.53
CA ASN A 127 -8.73 0.48 3.81
C ASN A 127 -8.16 0.43 2.38
N ARG A 128 -9.01 0.63 1.37
CA ARG A 128 -8.68 0.64 -0.06
C ARG A 128 -9.06 1.97 -0.68
N PHE A 129 -8.13 2.56 -1.44
CA PHE A 129 -8.44 3.67 -2.35
C PHE A 129 -8.65 3.10 -3.76
N THR A 130 -9.68 3.54 -4.48
CA THR A 130 -9.95 3.07 -5.85
C THR A 130 -9.70 4.18 -6.87
N THR A 131 -9.18 3.81 -8.03
CA THR A 131 -8.96 4.70 -9.18
C THR A 131 -9.51 4.03 -10.41
N VAL A 132 -10.18 4.76 -11.29
CA VAL A 132 -10.60 4.22 -12.60
C VAL A 132 -9.48 4.53 -13.61
N PRO A 133 -8.94 3.54 -14.36
CA PRO A 133 -9.25 2.11 -14.32
C PRO A 133 -8.55 1.39 -13.14
N ALA A 134 -9.14 0.27 -12.71
CA ALA A 134 -8.86 -0.44 -11.47
C ALA A 134 -7.49 -1.14 -11.45
N TYR A 135 -6.42 -0.36 -11.30
CA TYR A 135 -5.11 -0.88 -10.92
C TYR A 135 -5.02 -1.00 -9.39
N LEU A 136 -4.60 -2.18 -8.91
CA LEU A 136 -4.22 -2.36 -7.51
C LEU A 136 -2.84 -1.72 -7.31
N TYR A 137 -2.81 -0.66 -6.52
CA TYR A 137 -1.57 -0.03 -6.09
C TYR A 137 -1.25 -0.53 -4.69
N THR A 138 -0.09 -1.18 -4.53
CA THR A 138 0.45 -1.57 -3.23
C THR A 138 1.48 -0.54 -2.79
N ASP A 139 1.50 -0.24 -1.49
CA ASP A 139 2.51 0.62 -0.89
C ASP A 139 3.57 -0.23 -0.20
N GLY A 140 4.82 0.21 -0.30
CA GLY A 140 5.92 -0.35 0.48
C GLY A 140 6.02 0.27 1.87
N TRP A 141 6.86 -0.32 2.71
CA TRP A 141 7.13 0.17 4.06
C TRP A 141 7.63 1.64 4.06
N HIS A 142 7.14 2.45 5.01
CA HIS A 142 7.25 3.92 5.09
C HIS A 142 6.48 4.75 4.04
N SER A 143 5.70 4.12 3.17
CA SER A 143 4.86 4.82 2.20
C SER A 143 3.37 4.67 2.50
N SER A 144 2.57 5.46 1.79
CA SER A 144 1.11 5.37 1.82
C SER A 144 0.53 5.82 0.49
N TYR A 145 -0.73 5.45 0.26
CA TYR A 145 -1.47 5.64 -0.98
C TYR A 145 -1.49 7.09 -1.49
N ARG A 146 -1.18 8.06 -0.62
CA ARG A 146 -0.96 9.47 -0.97
C ARG A 146 -0.01 9.66 -2.15
N LYS A 147 1.01 8.81 -2.30
CA LYS A 147 2.00 8.89 -3.40
C LYS A 147 1.34 8.88 -4.79
N TYR A 148 0.25 8.13 -4.96
CA TYR A 148 -0.43 7.97 -6.25
C TYR A 148 -1.33 9.15 -6.64
N SER A 149 -1.65 10.04 -5.70
CA SER A 149 -2.46 11.24 -5.98
C SER A 149 -1.78 12.19 -6.99
N THR A 150 -0.45 12.31 -6.93
CA THR A 150 0.33 13.17 -7.84
C THR A 150 0.33 12.62 -9.27
N ILE A 151 0.42 11.30 -9.42
CA ILE A 151 0.37 10.61 -10.73
C ILE A 151 -0.98 10.85 -11.40
N LYS A 152 -2.07 10.83 -10.62
CA LYS A 152 -3.42 11.13 -11.13
C LYS A 152 -3.57 12.55 -11.65
N THR A 153 -3.07 13.55 -10.91
CA THR A 153 -3.15 14.95 -11.36
C THR A 153 -2.44 15.12 -12.70
N ALA A 154 -1.25 14.53 -12.86
CA ALA A 154 -0.51 14.56 -14.12
C ALA A 154 -1.24 13.83 -15.26
N SER A 155 -1.82 12.65 -15.00
CA SER A 155 -2.59 11.89 -15.99
C SER A 155 -3.87 12.59 -16.43
N LYS A 156 -4.60 13.21 -15.49
CA LYS A 156 -5.83 13.96 -15.78
C LYS A 156 -5.55 15.21 -16.62
N HIS A 157 -4.42 15.89 -16.41
CA HIS A 157 -3.97 17.00 -17.24
C HIS A 157 -3.51 16.56 -18.63
N ALA A 158 -2.78 15.46 -18.75
CA ALA A 158 -2.35 14.91 -20.05
C ALA A 158 -3.54 14.50 -20.93
N SER A 159 -4.61 13.97 -20.34
CA SER A 159 -5.85 13.64 -21.04
C SER A 159 -6.66 14.88 -21.47
N ALA A 160 -6.44 16.03 -20.82
CA ALA A 160 -7.14 17.29 -21.10
C ALA A 160 -6.40 18.19 -22.10
N SER A 161 -5.10 17.98 -22.32
CA SER A 161 -4.27 18.72 -23.30
C SER A 161 -4.18 18.03 -24.67
N GLY A 162 -4.91 16.93 -24.88
CA GLY A 162 -4.90 16.10 -26.08
C GLY A 162 -6.17 16.23 -26.94
N THR A 163 -6.69 17.45 -27.07
CA THR A 163 -7.75 17.82 -28.04
C THR A 163 -7.33 19.06 -28.82
#